data_AF-A0A2M9L9N9-F1
#
_entry.id   AF-A0A2M9L9N9-F1
#
_cell.length_a   1.000
_cell.length_b   1.000
_cell.length_c   1.000
_cell.angle_alpha   90.00
_cell.angle_beta   90.00
_cell.angle_gamma   90.00
#
_symmetry.space_group_name_H-M   'P 1'
#
loop_
_entity.id
_entity.type
_entity.pdbx_description
1 polymer ?
#
loop_
_entity_poly.entity_id
_entity_poly.type
_entity_poly.pdbx_seq_one_letter_code
_entity_poly.pdbx_strand_id
1 'polypeptide(L)'
;MALRARVLLAGSEPPTPWQAYRAHRLLARDNPAVHLPKLALAAVELTRHHPLLLRRDLQLRLLDEALEAAAAIPADDPFRAEALARIRHEHAKRLNELRMPTG
;
A
#
# COMPACT_ATOMS: atom_id res chain seq x y z
N MET A 1 3.09 17.05 11.74
CA MET A 1 2.12 16.33 10.89
C MET A 1 1.74 14.96 11.43
N ALA A 2 2.65 14.19 12.04
CA ALA A 2 2.36 12.85 12.59
C ALA A 2 1.19 12.81 13.60
N LEU A 3 1.04 13.82 14.47
CA LEU A 3 -0.08 13.91 15.41
C LEU A 3 -1.46 13.88 14.71
N ARG A 4 -1.61 14.60 13.58
CA ARG A 4 -2.86 14.59 12.80
C ARG A 4 -3.14 13.22 12.18
N ALA A 5 -2.12 12.51 11.73
CA ALA A 5 -2.27 11.14 11.22
C ALA A 5 -2.68 10.16 12.33
N ARG A 6 -2.11 10.30 13.54
CA ARG A 6 -2.54 9.49 14.70
C ARG A 6 -3.99 9.77 15.08
N VAL A 7 -4.38 11.05 15.16
CA VAL A 7 -5.76 11.45 15.46
C VAL A 7 -6.73 10.91 14.41
N LEU A 8 -6.37 10.99 13.13
CA LEU A 8 -7.20 10.45 12.05
C LEU A 8 -7.40 8.92 12.16
N LEU A 9 -6.36 8.17 12.52
CA LEU A 9 -6.48 6.73 12.73
C LEU A 9 -7.21 6.35 14.03
N ALA A 10 -7.27 7.27 15.00
CA ALA A 10 -7.93 7.08 16.29
C ALA A 10 -9.37 7.64 16.33
N GLY A 11 -9.85 8.24 15.24
CA GLY A 11 -11.19 8.81 15.14
C GLY A 11 -12.29 7.75 15.19
N SER A 12 -13.53 8.18 15.47
CA SER A 12 -14.71 7.32 15.55
C SER A 12 -15.20 6.81 14.18
N GLU A 13 -14.88 7.52 13.11
CA GLU A 13 -15.18 7.08 11.74
C GLU A 13 -13.98 6.35 11.15
N PRO A 14 -14.19 5.20 10.50
CA PRO A 14 -13.11 4.49 9.84
C PRO A 14 -12.52 5.37 8.73
N PRO A 15 -11.18 5.53 8.67
CA PRO A 15 -10.55 6.35 7.66
C PRO A 15 -10.80 5.77 6.28
N THR A 16 -11.02 6.64 5.30
CA THR A 16 -11.05 6.20 3.89
C THR A 16 -9.71 5.55 3.54
N PRO A 17 -9.66 4.63 2.56
CA PRO A 17 -8.40 3.93 2.23
C PRO A 17 -7.28 4.87 1.80
N TRP A 18 -7.61 6.00 1.16
CA TRP A 18 -6.67 7.09 0.89
C TRP A 18 -6.12 7.76 2.15
N GLN A 19 -6.97 7.99 3.16
CA GLN A 19 -6.54 8.57 4.43
C GLN A 19 -5.67 7.59 5.22
N ALA A 20 -6.04 6.30 5.25
CA ALA A 20 -5.26 5.25 5.91
C ALA A 20 -3.86 5.11 5.29
N TYR A 21 -3.79 5.02 3.95
CA TYR A 21 -2.53 4.98 3.21
C TYR A 21 -1.64 6.20 3.52
N ARG A 22 -2.20 7.43 3.43
CA ARG A 22 -1.43 8.65 3.74
C ARG A 22 -0.97 8.71 5.20
N ALA A 23 -1.80 8.25 6.13
CA ALA A 23 -1.46 8.23 7.54
C ALA A 23 -0.29 7.27 7.81
N HIS A 24 -0.36 6.02 7.31
CA HIS A 24 0.72 5.05 7.49
C HIS A 24 2.00 5.46 6.77
N ARG A 25 1.90 6.09 5.59
CA ARG A 25 3.06 6.65 4.88
C ARG A 25 3.79 7.71 5.71
N LEU A 26 3.04 8.56 6.40
CA LEU A 26 3.63 9.57 7.28
C LEU A 26 4.22 8.95 8.55
N LEU A 27 3.50 8.04 9.18
CA LEU A 27 3.88 7.45 10.46
C LEU A 27 5.03 6.43 10.35
N ALA A 28 5.24 5.84 9.18
CA ALA A 28 6.39 4.96 8.91
C ALA A 28 7.73 5.70 9.03
N ARG A 29 7.75 7.03 8.94
CA ARG A 29 8.96 7.83 9.19
C ARG A 29 9.37 7.84 10.66
N ASP A 30 8.39 7.73 11.56
CA ASP A 30 8.63 7.76 13.01
C ASP A 30 8.77 6.35 13.58
N ASN A 31 7.96 5.41 13.11
CA ASN A 31 7.98 4.01 13.57
C ASN A 31 7.74 3.06 12.38
N PRO A 32 8.81 2.74 11.62
CA PRO A 32 8.70 1.94 10.41
C PRO A 32 8.22 0.51 10.69
N ALA A 33 8.68 -0.13 11.76
CA ALA A 33 8.30 -1.50 12.09
C ALA A 33 6.78 -1.67 12.25
N VAL A 34 6.10 -0.67 12.84
CA VAL A 34 4.64 -0.72 13.04
C VAL A 34 3.86 -0.32 11.79
N HIS A 35 4.40 0.58 10.97
CA HIS A 35 3.61 1.25 9.92
C HIS A 35 3.97 0.84 8.49
N LEU A 36 5.15 0.28 8.22
CA LEU A 36 5.48 -0.28 6.91
C LEU A 36 4.58 -1.46 6.51
N PRO A 37 4.29 -2.45 7.40
CA PRO A 37 3.33 -3.51 7.09
C PRO A 37 1.95 -2.95 6.68
N LYS A 38 1.48 -1.96 7.44
CA LYS A 38 0.16 -1.32 7.23
C LYS A 38 0.13 -0.45 5.98
N LEU A 39 1.24 0.22 5.67
CA LEU A 39 1.40 1.00 4.44
C LEU A 39 1.34 0.08 3.22
N ALA A 40 2.10 -1.01 3.23
CA ALA A 40 2.13 -1.99 2.14
C ALA A 40 0.74 -2.56 1.86
N LEU A 41 0.01 -2.96 2.90
CA LEU A 41 -1.36 -3.46 2.76
C LEU A 41 -2.32 -2.37 2.25
N ALA A 42 -2.27 -1.17 2.85
CA ALA A 42 -3.15 -0.07 2.45
C ALA A 42 -2.94 0.33 0.98
N ALA A 43 -1.69 0.32 0.49
CA ALA A 43 -1.37 0.61 -0.90
C ALA A 43 -1.95 -0.45 -1.86
N VAL A 44 -1.85 -1.74 -1.52
CA VAL A 44 -2.47 -2.84 -2.31
C VAL A 44 -3.99 -2.70 -2.35
N GLU A 45 -4.64 -2.50 -1.20
CA GLU A 45 -6.09 -2.31 -1.14
C GLU A 45 -6.52 -1.08 -1.93
N LEU A 46 -5.73 0.00 -1.90
CA LEU A 46 -6.02 1.23 -2.63
C LEU A 46 -6.11 0.98 -4.14
N THR A 47 -5.32 0.05 -4.70
CA THR A 47 -5.41 -0.29 -6.13
C THR A 47 -6.76 -0.87 -6.55
N ARG A 48 -7.54 -1.41 -5.60
CA ARG A 48 -8.87 -2.00 -5.83
C ARG A 48 -9.98 -0.95 -5.78
N HIS A 49 -9.68 0.29 -5.38
CA HIS A 49 -10.68 1.36 -5.34
C HIS A 49 -11.09 1.83 -6.74
N HIS A 50 -12.40 2.05 -6.90
CA HIS A 50 -13.03 2.38 -8.18
C HIS A 50 -12.33 3.51 -8.97
N PRO A 51 -11.93 4.66 -8.37
CA PRO A 51 -11.24 5.71 -9.10
C PRO A 51 -9.87 5.30 -9.66
N LEU A 52 -9.22 4.30 -9.05
CA LEU A 52 -7.90 3.80 -9.46
C LEU A 52 -7.98 2.66 -10.47
N LEU A 53 -9.12 1.96 -10.56
CA LEU A 53 -9.35 0.96 -11.62
C LEU A 53 -9.21 1.56 -13.03
N LEU A 54 -9.50 2.85 -13.17
CA LEU A 54 -9.38 3.60 -14.42
C LEU A 54 -7.96 4.14 -14.67
N ARG A 55 -7.05 4.01 -13.71
CA ARG A 55 -5.72 4.63 -13.71
C ARG A 55 -4.63 3.59 -13.42
N ARG A 56 -4.41 2.72 -14.40
CA ARG A 56 -3.41 1.64 -14.33
C ARG A 56 -2.00 2.15 -14.00
N ASP A 57 -1.65 3.36 -14.45
CA ASP A 57 -0.39 4.05 -14.13
C ASP A 57 -0.25 4.36 -12.64
N LEU A 58 -1.34 4.76 -11.97
CA LEU A 58 -1.37 5.02 -10.54
C LEU A 58 -1.36 3.72 -9.74
N GLN A 59 -2.04 2.68 -10.23
CA GLN A 59 -2.03 1.37 -9.59
C GLN A 59 -0.62 0.78 -9.55
N LEU A 60 0.14 0.85 -10.64
CA LEU A 60 1.53 0.39 -10.66
C LEU A 60 2.39 1.15 -9.66
N ARG A 61 2.30 2.49 -9.64
CA ARG A 61 3.05 3.31 -8.67
C ARG A 61 2.73 2.96 -7.21
N LEU A 62 1.47 2.65 -6.91
CA LEU A 62 1.08 2.20 -5.57
C LEU A 62 1.64 0.82 -5.24
N LEU A 63 1.70 -0.09 -6.21
CA LEU A 63 2.29 -1.42 -6.04
C LEU A 63 3.81 -1.35 -5.89
N ASP A 64 4.48 -0.45 -6.61
CA ASP A 64 5.91 -0.18 -6.45
C ASP A 64 6.22 0.31 -5.03
N GLU A 65 5.47 1.30 -4.54
CA GLU A 65 5.64 1.76 -3.16
C GLU A 65 5.29 0.67 -2.12
N ALA A 66 4.30 -0.18 -2.40
CA ALA A 66 4.00 -1.31 -1.55
C ALA A 66 5.17 -2.31 -1.50
N LEU A 67 5.84 -2.58 -2.63
CA LEU A 67 7.03 -3.42 -2.69
C LEU A 67 8.18 -2.82 -1.88
N GLU A 68 8.43 -1.52 -2.03
CA GLU A 68 9.45 -0.81 -1.26
C GLU A 68 9.16 -0.87 0.24
N ALA A 69 7.91 -0.61 0.64
CA ALA A 69 7.49 -0.68 2.03
C ALA A 69 7.65 -2.09 2.60
N ALA A 70 7.21 -3.12 1.87
CA ALA A 70 7.34 -4.52 2.29
C ALA A 70 8.80 -4.99 2.33
N ALA A 71 9.66 -4.52 1.41
CA ALA A 71 11.07 -4.85 1.39
C ALA A 71 11.84 -4.22 2.57
N ALA A 72 11.35 -3.09 3.09
CA ALA A 72 11.92 -2.40 4.25
C ALA A 72 11.47 -2.98 5.61
N ILE A 73 10.50 -3.90 5.64
CA ILE A 73 10.11 -4.63 6.85
C ILE A 73 11.28 -5.55 7.27
N PRO A 74 11.59 -5.71 8.58
CA PRO A 74 12.62 -6.64 9.05
C PRO A 74 12.45 -8.08 8.50
N ALA A 75 13.56 -8.78 8.27
CA ALA A 75 13.55 -10.09 7.61
C ALA A 75 12.97 -11.22 8.48
N ASP A 76 13.00 -11.03 9.79
CA ASP A 76 12.43 -11.90 10.83
C ASP A 76 10.93 -11.67 11.03
N ASP A 77 10.35 -10.62 10.43
CA ASP A 77 8.92 -10.37 10.49
C ASP A 77 8.17 -11.34 9.56
N PRO A 78 7.26 -12.19 10.09
CA PRO A 78 6.52 -13.16 9.29
C PRO A 78 5.64 -12.50 8.22
N PHE A 79 5.20 -11.26 8.43
CA PHE A 79 4.38 -10.52 7.47
C PHE A 79 5.15 -10.16 6.20
N ARG A 80 6.48 -10.02 6.29
CA ARG A 80 7.32 -9.59 5.16
C ARG A 80 7.17 -10.52 3.95
N ALA A 81 7.28 -11.83 4.17
CA ALA A 81 7.28 -12.81 3.09
C ALA A 81 5.91 -12.86 2.39
N GLU A 82 4.83 -12.90 3.17
CA GLU A 82 3.46 -12.90 2.66
C GLU A 82 3.14 -11.62 1.89
N ALA A 83 3.50 -10.46 2.45
CA ALA A 83 3.29 -9.17 1.80
C ALA A 83 4.02 -9.09 0.46
N LEU A 84 5.31 -9.44 0.42
CA LEU A 84 6.10 -9.44 -0.82
C LEU A 84 5.50 -10.37 -1.88
N ALA A 85 5.09 -11.58 -1.50
CA ALA A 85 4.48 -12.52 -2.43
C ALA A 85 3.17 -11.97 -3.02
N ARG A 86 2.29 -11.46 -2.16
CA ARG A 86 1.00 -10.87 -2.56
C ARG A 86 1.19 -9.67 -3.47
N ILE A 87 2.05 -8.72 -3.10
CA ILE A 87 2.27 -7.49 -3.88
C ILE A 87 2.88 -7.84 -5.24
N ARG A 88 3.87 -8.75 -5.30
CA ARG A 88 4.47 -9.19 -6.56
C ARG A 88 3.46 -9.84 -7.49
N HIS A 89 2.55 -10.64 -6.94
CA HIS A 89 1.47 -11.26 -7.72
C HIS A 89 0.56 -10.21 -8.36
N GLU A 90 0.06 -9.24 -7.58
CA GLU A 90 -0.80 -8.16 -8.08
C GLU A 90 -0.06 -7.25 -9.09
N HIS A 91 1.23 -6.97 -8.84
CA HIS A 91 2.08 -6.21 -9.73
C HIS A 91 2.29 -6.90 -11.08
N ALA A 92 2.64 -8.18 -11.08
CA ALA A 92 2.81 -8.98 -12.29
C ALA A 92 1.50 -9.07 -13.08
N LYS A 93 0.38 -9.29 -12.40
CA LYS A 93 -0.95 -9.28 -13.01
C LYS A 93 -1.22 -7.95 -13.73
N ARG A 94 -0.95 -6.82 -13.08
CA ARG A 94 -1.20 -5.48 -13.66
C ARG A 94 -0.29 -5.18 -14.85
N LEU A 95 0.98 -5.58 -14.78
CA LEU A 95 1.91 -5.46 -15.91
C LEU A 95 1.46 -6.29 -17.10
N ASN A 96 0.94 -7.50 -16.87
CA ASN A 96 0.40 -8.33 -17.94
C ASN A 96 -0.85 -7.71 -18.56
N GLU A 97 -1.77 -7.15 -17.77
CA GLU A 97 -2.95 -6.43 -18.27
C GLU A 97 -2.60 -5.20 -19.14
N LEU A 98 -1.43 -4.57 -18.92
CA LEU A 98 -0.94 -3.48 -19.75
C LEU A 98 -0.25 -3.95 -21.03
N ARG A 99 0.37 -5.13 -21.01
CA ARG A 99 1.04 -5.74 -22.17
C ARG A 99 0.06 -6.38 -23.15
N MET A 100 -1.09 -6.84 -22.65
CA MET A 100 -2.16 -7.35 -23.50
C MET A 100 -2.92 -6.15 -24.11
N PRO A 101 -2.87 -5.93 -25.43
CA PRO A 101 -3.77 -4.98 -26.05
C PRO A 101 -5.20 -5.48 -25.79
N THR A 102 -5.97 -4.72 -25.02
CA THR A 102 -7.42 -4.85 -25.03
C THR A 102 -7.85 -4.46 -26.44
N GLY A 103 -8.10 -5.46 -27.28
CA GLY A 103 -8.57 -5.29 -28.66
C GLY A 103 -9.91 -4.56 -28.73
#